data_AF-A0A9W9W960-F1
#
_entry.id   AF-A0A9W9W960-F1
#
_cell.length_a   1.000
_cell.length_b   1.000
_cell.length_c   1.000
_cell.angle_alpha   90.00
_cell.angle_beta   90.00
_cell.angle_gamma   90.00
#
_symmetry.space_group_name_H-M   'P 1'
#
loop_
_entity.id
_entity.type
_entity.pdbx_description
1 polymer ?
#
loop_
_entity_poly.entity_id
_entity_poly.type
_entity_poly.pdbx_seq_one_letter_code
_entity_poly.pdbx_strand_id
1 'polypeptide(L)'
;MVPRSHTDIYLHLTQEITSIWKTFYRRYWIQHVLDQLSARRDPLTTMNVKKAVSWASRAWNVDIDPQNIQDCFDRSSWRDVPREGPFYEDARLTEAKQQLQSAVKTLEQSSFIHEAMEINTFINLPFENSENSWVEEGQIASEHEVDFIEIPEGDSDEELE
;
A
#
# COMPACT_ATOMS: atom_id res chain seq x y z
N MET A 1 -4.38 -4.49 -35.66
CA MET A 1 -3.62 -4.47 -34.40
C MET A 1 -3.55 -3.01 -33.98
N VAL A 2 -4.36 -2.59 -33.01
CA VAL A 2 -4.41 -1.18 -32.58
C VAL A 2 -3.20 -0.94 -31.67
N PRO A 3 -2.41 0.13 -31.85
CA PRO A 3 -1.31 0.46 -30.94
C PRO A 3 -1.87 0.62 -29.52
N ARG A 4 -1.17 0.07 -28.51
CA ARG A 4 -1.48 0.39 -27.12
C ARG A 4 -1.43 1.91 -26.98
N SER A 5 -2.48 2.50 -26.42
CA SER A 5 -2.43 3.93 -26.14
C SER A 5 -1.33 4.16 -25.08
N HIS A 6 -0.69 5.33 -25.10
CA HIS A 6 0.27 5.68 -24.04
C HIS A 6 -0.37 5.56 -22.64
N THR A 7 -1.68 5.83 -22.52
CA THR A 7 -2.47 5.63 -21.31
C THR A 7 -2.42 4.20 -20.80
N ASP A 8 -2.52 3.19 -21.68
CA ASP A 8 -2.47 1.78 -21.28
C ASP A 8 -1.10 1.38 -20.73
N ILE A 9 -0.03 1.94 -21.31
CA ILE A 9 1.35 1.68 -20.88
C ILE A 9 1.60 2.31 -19.50
N TYR A 10 1.18 3.55 -19.30
CA TYR A 10 1.29 4.24 -18.00
C TYR A 10 0.45 3.57 -16.91
N LEU A 11 -0.76 3.13 -17.24
CA LEU A 11 -1.61 2.40 -16.31
C LEU A 11 -0.95 1.10 -15.87
N HIS A 12 -0.43 0.32 -16.81
CA HIS A 12 0.26 -0.93 -16.50
C HIS A 12 1.51 -0.72 -15.64
N LEU A 13 2.33 0.28 -15.97
CA LEU A 13 3.50 0.66 -15.17
C LEU A 13 3.11 1.04 -13.74
N THR A 14 2.07 1.87 -13.60
CA THR A 14 1.56 2.30 -12.29
C THR A 14 1.08 1.12 -11.47
N GLN A 15 0.35 0.18 -12.09
CA GLN A 15 -0.12 -1.04 -11.44
C GLN A 15 1.04 -1.90 -10.93
N GLU A 16 2.09 -2.10 -11.74
CA GLU A 16 3.24 -2.89 -11.32
C GLU A 16 3.99 -2.25 -10.14
N ILE A 17 4.34 -0.96 -10.25
CA ILE A 17 5.04 -0.25 -9.16
C ILE A 17 4.20 -0.25 -7.89
N THR A 18 2.89 0.02 -8.02
CA THR A 18 1.95 -0.01 -6.90
C THR A 18 1.89 -1.40 -6.26
N SER A 19 1.91 -2.47 -7.05
CA SER A 19 1.88 -3.84 -6.52
C SER A 19 3.14 -4.17 -5.70
N ILE A 20 4.31 -3.73 -6.16
CA ILE A 20 5.57 -3.89 -5.43
C ILE A 20 5.51 -3.12 -4.10
N TRP A 21 5.10 -1.86 -4.13
CA TRP A 21 4.93 -1.05 -2.93
C TRP A 21 3.93 -1.67 -1.94
N LYS A 22 2.77 -2.12 -2.43
CA LYS A 22 1.74 -2.81 -1.65
C LYS A 22 2.27 -4.09 -1.01
N THR A 23 3.18 -4.82 -1.67
CA THR A 23 3.82 -6.01 -1.12
C THR A 23 4.57 -5.66 0.18
N PHE A 24 5.48 -4.69 0.13
CA PHE A 24 6.25 -4.30 1.30
C PHE A 24 5.38 -3.66 2.39
N TYR A 25 4.43 -2.80 2.02
CA TYR A 25 3.50 -2.21 2.97
C TYR A 25 2.71 -3.29 3.73
N ARG A 26 2.13 -4.27 3.02
CA ARG A 26 1.36 -5.33 3.67
C ARG A 26 2.23 -6.24 4.53
N ARG A 27 3.52 -6.42 4.18
CA ARG A 27 4.47 -7.15 5.03
C ARG A 27 4.57 -6.52 6.41
N TYR A 28 4.71 -5.19 6.50
CA TYR A 28 4.72 -4.49 7.78
C TYR A 28 3.40 -4.64 8.54
N TRP A 29 2.27 -4.54 7.84
CA TRP A 29 0.97 -4.72 8.46
C TRP A 29 0.81 -6.11 9.09
N ILE A 30 1.05 -7.17 8.32
CA ILE A 30 0.88 -8.53 8.79
C ILE A 30 1.87 -8.87 9.91
N GLN A 31 3.10 -8.38 9.84
CA GLN A 31 4.06 -8.54 10.94
C GLN A 31 3.54 -7.86 12.22
N HIS A 32 3.05 -6.62 12.13
CA HIS A 32 2.43 -5.95 13.28
C HIS A 32 1.25 -6.75 13.82
N VAL A 33 0.38 -7.31 12.96
CA VAL A 33 -0.73 -8.17 13.39
C VAL A 33 -0.22 -9.33 14.23
N LEU A 34 0.77 -10.08 13.73
CA LEU A 34 1.38 -11.20 14.47
C LEU A 34 1.99 -10.75 15.80
N ASP A 35 2.72 -9.64 15.81
CA ASP A 35 3.36 -9.11 17.00
C ASP A 35 2.32 -8.73 18.08
N GLN A 36 1.21 -8.09 17.70
CA GLN A 36 0.16 -7.72 18.65
C GLN A 36 -0.60 -8.93 19.18
N LEU A 37 -0.89 -9.91 18.32
CA LEU A 37 -1.51 -11.16 18.75
C LEU A 37 -0.62 -11.92 19.74
N SER A 38 0.70 -11.96 19.48
CA SER A 38 1.66 -12.56 20.43
C SER A 38 1.68 -11.83 21.79
N ALA A 39 1.44 -10.52 21.78
CA ALA A 39 1.31 -9.69 22.96
C ALA A 39 -0.10 -9.68 23.58
N ARG A 40 -1.03 -10.50 23.09
CA ARG A 40 -2.45 -10.57 23.49
C ARG A 40 -3.19 -9.24 23.40
N ARG A 41 -2.86 -8.45 22.38
CA ARG A 41 -3.53 -7.18 22.07
C ARG A 41 -4.29 -7.32 20.76
N ASP A 42 -5.37 -6.57 20.63
CA ASP A 42 -6.09 -6.49 19.37
C ASP A 42 -5.29 -5.62 18.36
N PRO A 43 -4.83 -6.19 17.24
CA PRO A 43 -4.08 -5.45 16.23
C PRO A 43 -4.88 -4.30 15.59
N LEU A 44 -6.21 -4.38 15.55
CA LEU A 44 -7.08 -3.35 14.99
C LEU A 44 -7.14 -2.10 15.88
N THR A 45 -7.12 -2.29 17.20
CA THR A 45 -7.13 -1.17 18.17
C THR A 45 -5.76 -0.52 18.36
N THR A 46 -4.69 -1.25 18.05
CA THR A 46 -3.31 -0.79 18.23
C THR A 46 -2.69 -0.23 16.95
N MET A 47 -3.40 -0.35 15.82
CA MET A 47 -3.08 0.32 14.57
C MET A 47 -3.41 1.81 14.66
N ASN A 48 -2.56 2.66 14.08
CA ASN A 48 -2.86 4.07 13.89
C ASN A 48 -2.23 4.62 12.62
N VAL A 49 -2.71 5.80 12.19
CA VAL A 49 -2.25 6.46 10.95
C VAL A 49 -0.75 6.71 10.95
N LYS A 50 -0.15 7.07 12.10
CA LYS A 50 1.30 7.28 12.21
C LYS A 50 2.09 6.03 11.82
N LYS A 51 1.68 4.84 12.27
CA LYS A 51 2.30 3.57 11.88
C LYS A 51 2.13 3.31 10.39
N ALA A 52 0.90 3.45 9.87
CA ALA A 52 0.61 3.24 8.45
C ALA A 52 1.48 4.14 7.55
N VAL A 53 1.56 5.44 7.84
CA VAL A 53 2.41 6.38 7.10
C VAL A 53 3.90 6.03 7.22
N SER A 54 4.34 5.61 8.41
CA SER A 54 5.74 5.18 8.60
C SER A 54 6.08 3.96 7.75
N TRP A 55 5.19 2.99 7.65
CA TRP A 55 5.38 1.80 6.81
C TRP A 55 5.28 2.10 5.32
N ALA A 56 4.34 2.95 4.92
CA ALA A 56 4.21 3.47 3.56
C ALA A 56 5.50 4.13 3.09
N SER A 57 6.05 5.02 3.93
CA SER A 57 7.31 5.71 3.67
C SER A 57 8.49 4.75 3.62
N ARG A 58 8.56 3.79 4.55
CA ARG A 58 9.65 2.80 4.57
C ARG A 58 9.60 1.87 3.35
N ALA A 59 8.41 1.37 3.00
CA ALA A 59 8.20 0.56 1.81
C ALA A 59 8.72 1.28 0.56
N TRP A 60 8.40 2.56 0.40
CA TRP A 60 8.84 3.34 -0.76
C TRP A 60 10.34 3.69 -0.75
N ASN A 61 10.85 4.20 0.37
CA ASN A 61 12.19 4.80 0.42
C ASN A 61 13.31 3.80 0.75
N VAL A 62 12.98 2.64 1.32
CA VAL A 62 13.97 1.67 1.83
C VAL A 62 13.85 0.31 1.15
N ASP A 63 12.64 -0.20 0.98
CA ASP A 63 12.44 -1.58 0.55
C ASP A 63 12.38 -1.76 -0.97
N ILE A 64 11.79 -0.80 -1.70
CA ILE A 64 11.79 -0.82 -3.17
C ILE A 64 13.20 -0.51 -3.68
N ASP A 65 13.76 -1.45 -4.43
CA ASP A 65 15.01 -1.27 -5.16
C ASP A 65 14.76 -0.43 -6.42
N PRO A 66 15.59 0.59 -6.74
CA PRO A 66 15.51 1.29 -8.02
C PRO A 66 15.51 0.36 -9.24
N GLN A 67 16.16 -0.81 -9.15
CA GLN A 67 16.13 -1.82 -10.20
C GLN A 67 14.72 -2.39 -10.43
N ASN A 68 13.89 -2.53 -9.38
CA ASN A 68 12.50 -2.94 -9.54
C ASN A 68 11.73 -1.99 -10.46
N ILE A 69 11.93 -0.69 -10.27
CA ILE A 69 11.27 0.35 -11.06
C ILE A 69 11.73 0.25 -12.52
N GLN A 70 13.05 0.10 -12.75
CA GLN A 70 13.57 -0.10 -14.10
C GLN A 70 12.99 -1.34 -14.78
N ASP A 71 12.91 -2.46 -14.06
CA ASP A 71 12.33 -3.68 -14.59
C ASP A 71 10.84 -3.52 -14.93
N CYS A 72 10.09 -2.70 -14.17
CA CYS A 72 8.72 -2.32 -14.52
C CYS A 72 8.64 -1.50 -15.82
N PHE A 73 9.55 -0.55 -16.01
CA PHE A 73 9.64 0.21 -17.28
C PHE A 73 9.96 -0.72 -18.45
N ASP A 74 10.85 -1.69 -18.26
CA ASP A 74 11.22 -2.64 -19.31
C ASP A 74 10.05 -3.58 -19.67
N ARG A 75 9.30 -4.07 -18.67
CA ARG A 75 8.13 -4.94 -18.90
C ARG A 75 6.95 -4.21 -19.52
N SER A 76 6.76 -2.93 -19.21
CA SER A 76 5.67 -2.14 -19.80
C SER A 76 5.83 -1.88 -21.30
N SER A 77 6.91 -2.35 -21.93
CA SER A 77 7.24 -2.12 -23.34
C SER A 77 7.36 -0.63 -23.67
N TRP A 78 7.63 0.21 -22.65
CA TRP A 78 7.83 1.65 -22.81
C TRP A 78 9.04 1.96 -23.71
N ARG A 79 10.07 1.12 -23.62
CA ARG A 79 11.18 1.11 -24.56
C ARG A 79 10.81 0.11 -25.65
N ASP A 80 10.60 0.55 -26.88
CA ASP A 80 10.43 -0.31 -28.08
C ASP A 80 11.68 -1.18 -28.39
N VAL A 81 12.55 -1.38 -27.41
CA VAL A 81 13.78 -2.16 -27.49
C VAL A 81 13.59 -3.38 -26.58
N PRO A 82 13.48 -4.60 -27.14
CA PRO A 82 13.47 -5.81 -26.34
C PRO A 82 14.75 -5.88 -25.51
N ARG A 83 14.61 -5.92 -24.18
CA ARG A 83 15.75 -6.17 -23.30
C ARG A 83 16.24 -7.60 -23.54
N GLU A 84 17.49 -7.73 -23.98
CA GLU A 84 18.15 -9.03 -24.08
C GLU A 84 18.62 -9.47 -22.69
N GLY A 85 17.97 -10.49 -22.12
CA GLY A 85 18.35 -11.10 -20.85
C GLY A 85 17.15 -11.55 -20.01
N PRO A 86 17.34 -12.49 -19.07
CA PRO A 86 16.28 -12.89 -18.16
C PRO A 86 15.92 -11.73 -17.24
N PHE A 87 14.62 -11.53 -16.98
CA PHE A 87 14.17 -10.68 -15.89
C PHE A 87 14.63 -11.32 -14.59
N TYR A 88 15.56 -10.69 -13.88
CA TYR A 88 15.96 -11.14 -12.56
C TYR A 88 14.86 -10.74 -11.58
N GLU A 89 14.14 -11.73 -11.05
CA GLU A 89 13.19 -11.47 -9.98
C GLU A 89 13.96 -11.01 -8.75
N ASP A 90 13.61 -9.82 -8.23
CA ASP A 90 14.29 -9.25 -7.08
C ASP A 90 14.11 -10.16 -5.87
N ALA A 91 15.23 -10.68 -5.36
CA ALA A 91 15.27 -11.57 -4.21
C ALA A 91 14.54 -10.98 -3.00
N ARG A 92 14.60 -9.66 -2.78
CA ARG A 92 13.93 -9.00 -1.65
C ARG A 92 12.41 -9.00 -1.82
N LEU A 93 11.94 -8.72 -3.03
CA LEU A 93 10.52 -8.78 -3.35
C LEU A 93 9.98 -10.21 -3.22
N THR A 94 10.72 -11.19 -3.74
CA THR A 94 10.37 -12.61 -3.62
C THR A 94 10.33 -13.06 -2.16
N GLU A 95 11.34 -12.68 -1.37
CA GLU A 95 11.38 -12.95 0.07
C GLU A 95 10.18 -12.29 0.78
N ALA A 96 9.86 -11.04 0.48
CA ALA A 96 8.72 -10.33 1.09
C ALA A 96 7.38 -11.03 0.78
N LYS A 97 7.18 -11.53 -0.45
CA LYS A 97 6.01 -12.33 -0.82
C LYS A 97 5.95 -13.65 -0.04
N GLN A 98 7.07 -14.35 0.08
CA GLN A 98 7.15 -15.60 0.84
C GLN A 98 6.87 -15.40 2.33
N GLN A 99 7.42 -14.32 2.92
CA GLN A 99 7.17 -13.94 4.31
C GLN A 99 5.69 -13.63 4.53
N LEU A 100 5.07 -12.85 3.64
CA LEU A 100 3.64 -12.57 3.68
C LEU A 100 2.79 -13.85 3.59
N GLN A 101 3.08 -14.72 2.62
CA GLN A 101 2.35 -15.97 2.43
C GLN A 101 2.44 -16.87 3.67
N SER A 102 3.63 -16.97 4.26
CA SER A 102 3.86 -17.73 5.49
C SER A 102 3.08 -17.14 6.65
N ALA A 103 3.11 -15.81 6.81
CA ALA A 103 2.45 -15.11 7.89
C ALA A 103 0.91 -15.16 7.79
N VAL A 104 0.34 -15.02 6.60
CA VAL A 104 -1.10 -15.18 6.36
C VAL A 104 -1.54 -16.60 6.72
N LYS A 105 -0.76 -17.62 6.33
CA LYS A 105 -1.02 -19.01 6.71
C LYS A 105 -0.96 -19.22 8.21
N THR A 106 -0.03 -18.56 8.92
CA THR A 106 0.01 -18.59 10.39
C THR A 106 -1.26 -17.99 11.00
N LEU A 107 -1.77 -16.88 10.44
CA LEU A 107 -3.02 -16.27 10.92
C LEU A 107 -4.23 -17.19 10.73
N GLU A 108 -4.31 -17.89 9.60
CA GLU A 108 -5.34 -18.90 9.34
C GLU A 108 -5.25 -20.07 10.32
N GLN A 109 -4.05 -20.61 10.53
CA GLN A 109 -3.81 -21.68 11.51
C GLN A 109 -4.16 -21.28 12.94
N SER A 110 -4.01 -20.00 13.28
CA SER A 110 -4.41 -19.46 14.59
C SER A 110 -5.90 -19.15 14.71
N SER A 111 -6.70 -19.41 13.67
CA SER A 111 -8.13 -19.04 13.58
C SER A 111 -8.40 -17.54 13.72
N PHE A 112 -7.39 -16.70 13.48
CA PHE A 112 -7.57 -15.24 13.46
C PHE A 112 -8.25 -14.78 12.17
N ILE A 113 -7.96 -15.46 11.05
CA ILE A 113 -8.69 -15.32 9.78
C ILE A 113 -9.35 -16.64 9.43
N HIS A 114 -10.46 -16.58 8.71
CA HIS A 114 -11.25 -17.77 8.35
C HIS A 114 -10.60 -18.60 7.24
N GLU A 115 -10.17 -17.94 6.16
CA GLU A 115 -9.55 -18.57 5.00
C GLU A 115 -8.46 -17.63 4.46
N ALA A 116 -7.29 -18.18 4.18
CA ALA A 116 -6.18 -17.45 3.58
C ALA A 116 -6.44 -17.19 2.09
N MET A 117 -6.48 -15.91 1.71
CA MET A 117 -6.52 -15.50 0.31
C MET A 117 -5.19 -15.79 -0.40
N GLU A 118 -5.25 -16.03 -1.71
CA GLU A 118 -4.04 -16.11 -2.56
C GLU A 118 -3.22 -14.81 -2.46
N ILE A 119 -1.90 -14.95 -2.43
CA ILE A 119 -1.00 -13.85 -2.06
C ILE A 119 -1.04 -12.67 -3.02
N ASN A 120 -1.15 -12.89 -4.34
CA ASN A 120 -1.25 -11.80 -5.31
C ASN A 120 -2.63 -11.15 -5.31
N THR A 121 -3.67 -11.86 -4.88
CA THR A 121 -5.01 -11.32 -4.67
C THR A 121 -5.05 -10.47 -3.40
N PHE A 122 -4.44 -10.94 -2.31
CA PHE A 122 -4.22 -10.14 -1.10
C PHE A 122 -3.38 -8.89 -1.41
N ILE A 123 -2.32 -9.09 -2.20
CA ILE A 123 -1.61 -8.16 -3.11
C ILE A 123 -2.38 -6.98 -3.71
N ASN A 124 -3.42 -7.32 -4.43
CA ASN A 124 -4.06 -6.42 -5.36
C ASN A 124 -5.55 -6.65 -5.20
N LEU A 125 -6.07 -6.25 -4.04
CA LEU A 125 -7.46 -6.42 -3.70
C LEU A 125 -8.31 -5.68 -4.75
N PRO A 126 -9.29 -6.34 -5.38
CA PRO A 126 -10.05 -5.77 -6.50
C PRO A 126 -10.71 -4.44 -6.17
N PHE A 127 -11.13 -4.24 -4.90
CA PHE A 127 -11.79 -3.03 -4.45
C PHE A 127 -10.84 -1.84 -4.22
N GLU A 128 -9.53 -2.07 -4.07
CA GLU A 128 -8.54 -0.99 -3.94
C GLU A 128 -8.13 -0.40 -5.29
N ASN A 129 -8.52 -1.04 -6.40
CA ASN A 129 -8.12 -0.65 -7.75
C ASN A 129 -9.14 0.25 -8.45
N SER A 130 -10.03 0.90 -7.70
CA SER A 130 -11.02 1.81 -8.26
C SER A 130 -10.35 3.14 -8.63
N GLU A 131 -10.12 3.29 -9.94
CA GLU A 131 -9.80 4.55 -10.62
C GLU A 131 -10.84 5.67 -10.34
N ASN A 132 -11.94 5.33 -9.64
CA ASN A 132 -13.07 6.18 -9.29
C ASN A 132 -13.25 6.42 -7.76
N SER A 133 -12.31 5.99 -6.89
CA SER A 133 -12.46 6.18 -5.43
C SER A 133 -11.91 7.51 -4.88
N TRP A 134 -11.46 8.41 -5.75
CA TRP A 134 -11.28 9.80 -5.35
C TRP A 134 -12.66 10.43 -5.27
N VAL A 135 -13.19 10.56 -4.06
CA VAL A 135 -14.28 11.52 -3.82
C VAL A 135 -13.73 12.88 -4.21
N GLU A 136 -14.23 13.46 -5.30
CA GLU A 136 -13.94 14.85 -5.64
C GLU A 136 -14.32 15.70 -4.42
N GLU A 137 -13.38 16.50 -3.89
CA GLU A 137 -13.60 17.37 -2.71
C GLU A 137 -14.83 18.29 -2.87
N GLY A 138 -15.39 18.44 -4.08
CA GLY A 138 -16.62 19.16 -4.37
C GLY A 138 -17.93 18.47 -3.96
N GLN A 139 -17.95 17.18 -3.61
CA GLN A 139 -19.18 16.49 -3.19
C GLN A 139 -19.40 16.43 -1.67
N ILE A 140 -18.42 16.84 -0.87
CA ILE A 140 -18.55 16.87 0.60
C ILE A 140 -19.28 18.14 1.08
N ALA A 141 -19.37 19.18 0.23
CA ALA A 141 -19.97 20.47 0.58
C ALA A 141 -21.51 20.52 0.47
N SER A 142 -22.19 19.48 -0.01
CA SER A 142 -23.64 19.55 -0.28
C SER A 142 -24.55 18.73 0.63
N GLU A 143 -24.04 17.92 1.56
CA GLU A 143 -24.91 17.01 2.34
C GLU A 143 -24.71 16.98 3.86
N HIS A 144 -23.89 17.83 4.46
CA HIS A 144 -23.90 18.00 5.91
C HIS A 144 -23.91 19.48 6.29
N GLU A 145 -25.10 19.94 6.68
CA GLU A 145 -25.28 21.11 7.55
C GLU A 145 -24.62 20.75 8.90
N VAL A 146 -23.31 20.97 9.00
CA VAL A 146 -22.57 20.81 10.25
C VAL A 146 -22.70 22.11 11.01
N ASP A 147 -23.49 22.06 12.08
CA ASP A 147 -23.62 23.08 13.11
C ASP A 147 -22.21 23.55 13.52
N PHE A 148 -21.92 24.83 13.31
CA PHE A 148 -20.63 25.43 13.63
C PHE A 148 -20.40 25.29 15.13
N ILE A 149 -19.44 24.44 15.53
CA ILE A 149 -18.89 24.49 16.87
C ILE A 149 -18.11 25.81 16.96
N GLU A 150 -18.69 26.80 17.64
CA GLU A 150 -18.01 28.03 18.05
C GLU A 150 -16.75 27.63 18.83
N ILE A 151 -15.58 27.91 18.26
CA ILE A 151 -14.31 27.88 18.98
C ILE A 151 -14.28 29.16 19.83
N PRO A 152 -14.29 29.09 21.17
CA PRO A 152 -14.19 30.30 21.98
C PRO A 152 -12.80 30.91 21.78
N GLU A 153 -12.76 32.18 21.35
CA GLU A 153 -11.57 33.02 21.46
C GLU A 153 -11.25 33.29 22.93
N GLY A 154 -9.98 33.10 23.31
CA GLY A 154 -9.45 33.44 24.63
C GLY A 154 -8.30 32.49 25.01
N ASP A 155 -7.09 32.92 25.37
CA ASP A 155 -6.62 34.26 25.69
C ASP A 155 -5.10 34.29 25.45
N SER A 156 -4.61 35.49 25.14
CA SER A 156 -3.20 35.85 25.10
C SER A 156 -2.55 35.60 26.47
N ASP A 157 -1.31 35.11 26.49
CA ASP A 157 -0.31 35.66 27.41
C ASP A 157 1.11 35.38 26.89
N GLU A 158 1.80 36.48 26.63
CA GLU A 158 3.25 36.56 26.48
C GLU A 158 3.90 36.20 27.83
N GLU A 159 4.84 35.26 27.84
CA GLU A 159 5.92 35.30 28.84
C GLU A 159 7.26 35.36 28.11
N LEU A 160 7.83 36.56 28.17
CA LEU A 160 9.22 36.89 27.88
C LEU A 160 10.12 36.25 28.96
N GLU A 161 11.10 35.46 28.55
CA GLU A 161 12.44 35.44 29.17
C GLU A 161 13.53 35.26 28.11
#